data_AF-X1TB95-F1
#
_entry.id   AF-X1TB95-F1
#
_cell.length_a   1.000
_cell.length_b   1.000
_cell.length_c   1.000
_cell.angle_alpha   90.00
_cell.angle_beta   90.00
_cell.angle_gamma   90.00
#
_symmetry.space_group_name_H-M   'P 1'
#
loop_
_entity.id
_entity.type
_entity.pdbx_description
1 polymer ?
#
loop_
_entity_poly.entity_id
_entity_poly.type
_entity_poly.pdbx_seq_one_letter_code
_entity_poly.pdbx_strand_id
1 'polypeptide(L)' 'DVDIVKPGFINFNLKDEFIKEALKEIVSSKEKFGFNRSGRGVSVQLEYVSSNPTGNLHIGHGRWGALGD' A
#
# COMPACT_ATOMS: atom_id res chain seq x y z
N ASP A 1 21.11 16.64 -0.64
CA ASP A 1 21.87 17.15 -1.80
C ASP A 1 21.56 16.25 -3.00
N VAL A 2 22.21 16.50 -4.15
CA VAL A 2 22.05 15.68 -5.34
C VAL A 2 23.44 15.34 -5.87
N ASP A 3 23.75 14.06 -5.97
CA ASP A 3 25.05 13.57 -6.40
C ASP A 3 24.96 12.81 -7.72
N ILE A 4 25.87 13.10 -8.64
CA ILE A 4 26.01 12.35 -9.90
C ILE A 4 27.14 11.35 -9.72
N VAL A 5 26.83 10.06 -9.74
CA VAL A 5 27.81 8.98 -9.62
C VAL A 5 27.93 8.20 -10.92
N LYS A 6 29.17 7.91 -11.33
CA LYS A 6 29.42 7.08 -12.52
C LYS A 6 28.81 5.68 -12.31
N PRO A 7 28.22 5.05 -13.33
CA PRO A 7 28.21 5.40 -14.76
C PRO A 7 27.05 6.31 -15.22
N GLY A 8 26.40 7.07 -14.32
CA GLY A 8 25.33 8.01 -14.69
C GLY A 8 24.12 8.03 -13.75
N PHE A 9 24.25 7.52 -12.52
CA PHE A 9 23.17 7.59 -11.54
C PHE A 9 23.11 8.97 -10.91
N ILE A 10 21.89 9.39 -10.56
CA ILE A 10 21.64 10.61 -9.79
C ILE A 10 21.05 10.16 -8.45
N ASN A 11 21.80 10.38 -7.38
CA ASN A 11 21.36 10.10 -6.02
C ASN A 11 20.74 11.37 -5.43
N PHE A 12 19.62 11.22 -4.74
CA PHE A 12 18.98 12.30 -3.99
C PHE A 12 19.10 11.99 -2.50
N ASN A 13 19.80 12.85 -1.76
CA ASN A 13 19.79 12.78 -0.30
C ASN A 13 18.79 13.81 0.22
N LEU A 14 17.74 13.31 0.85
CA LEU A 14 16.71 14.13 1.47
C LEU A 14 17.25 14.70 2.78
N LYS A 15 16.84 15.93 3.10
CA LYS A 15 17.19 16.53 4.38
C LYS A 15 16.40 15.88 5.51
N ASP A 16 16.95 15.86 6.72
CA ASP A 16 16.26 15.37 7.91
C ASP A 16 14.92 16.08 8.15
N GLU A 17 14.82 17.36 7.78
CA GLU A 17 13.56 18.12 7.88
C GLU A 17 12.43 17.46 7.08
N PHE A 18 12.72 16.90 5.91
CA PHE A 18 11.72 16.20 5.09
C PHE A 18 11.12 15.01 5.85
N ILE A 19 11.97 14.22 6.51
CA ILE A 19 11.53 13.06 7.30
C ILE A 19 10.71 13.54 8.50
N LYS A 20 11.14 14.61 9.19
CA LYS A 20 10.42 15.18 10.33
C LYS A 20 9.04 15.70 9.93
N GLU A 21 8.90 16.32 8.77
CA GLU A 21 7.60 16.77 8.25
C GLU A 21 6.70 15.60 7.88
N ALA A 22 7.23 14.57 7.21
CA ALA A 22 6.48 13.35 6.92
C ALA A 22 5.99 12.67 8.20
N LEU A 23 6.81 12.60 9.25
CA LEU A 23 6.41 12.05 10.56
C LEU A 23 5.29 12.87 11.20
N LYS A 24 5.33 14.20 11.11
CA LYS A 24 4.22 15.05 11.59
C LYS A 24 2.94 14.77 10.81
N GLU A 25 3.03 14.63 9.50
CA GLU A 25 1.89 14.30 8.64
C GLU A 25 1.28 12.95 9.04
N ILE A 26 2.10 11.91 9.22
CA ILE A 26 1.68 10.57 9.66
C ILE A 26 0.92 10.66 10.99
N VAL A 27 1.49 11.31 11.99
CA VAL A 27 0.88 11.46 13.32
C VAL A 27 -0.42 12.26 13.26
N SER A 28 -0.47 13.31 12.43
CA SER A 28 -1.67 14.16 12.27
C SER A 28 -2.81 13.46 11.50
N SER A 29 -2.46 12.65 10.50
CA SER A 29 -3.41 11.98 9.61
C SER A 29 -3.95 10.68 10.20
N LYS A 30 -3.24 10.08 11.17
CA LYS A 30 -3.65 8.88 11.90
C LYS A 30 -4.12 7.76 10.96
N GLU A 31 -5.35 7.27 11.14
CA GLU A 31 -5.93 6.18 10.38
C GLU A 31 -6.13 6.52 8.90
N LYS A 32 -6.06 7.82 8.53
CA LYS A 32 -6.19 8.28 7.14
C LYS A 32 -4.84 8.43 6.43
N PHE A 33 -3.71 8.26 7.11
CA PHE A 33 -2.42 8.30 6.43
C PHE A 33 -2.38 7.21 5.36
N GLY A 34 -1.91 7.56 4.16
CA GLY A 34 -1.89 6.66 3.00
C GLY A 34 -3.20 6.57 2.21
N PHE A 35 -4.31 7.16 2.69
CA PHE A 35 -5.56 7.21 1.94
C PHE A 35 -5.40 8.15 0.75
N ASN A 36 -5.91 7.75 -0.41
CA ASN A 36 -5.86 8.57 -1.61
C ASN A 36 -7.14 8.38 -2.44
N ARG A 37 -7.23 9.13 -3.54
CA ARG A 37 -8.39 9.13 -4.45
C ARG A 37 -8.00 8.69 -5.86
N SER A 38 -6.88 7.99 -6.03
CA SER A 38 -6.35 7.61 -7.36
C SER A 38 -7.32 6.74 -8.15
N GLY A 39 -8.12 5.91 -7.48
CA GLY A 39 -9.16 5.06 -8.09
C GLY A 39 -10.56 5.69 -8.16
N ARG A 40 -10.71 6.99 -7.88
CA ARG A 40 -12.04 7.63 -7.86
C ARG A 40 -12.73 7.53 -9.22
N GLY A 41 -13.98 7.08 -9.22
CA GLY A 41 -14.79 6.95 -10.43
C GLY A 41 -14.54 5.65 -11.20
N VAL A 42 -13.68 4.77 -10.69
CA VAL A 42 -13.44 3.44 -11.25
C VAL A 42 -14.27 2.43 -10.45
N SER A 43 -15.08 1.64 -11.15
CA SER A 43 -15.76 0.48 -10.57
C SER A 43 -14.84 -0.74 -10.61
N VAL A 44 -14.74 -1.46 -9.49
CA VAL A 44 -13.94 -2.68 -9.37
C VAL A 44 -14.85 -3.80 -8.86
N GLN A 45 -14.84 -4.94 -9.54
CA GLN A 45 -15.46 -6.17 -9.06
C GLN A 45 -14.40 -7.01 -8.35
N LEU A 46 -14.60 -7.27 -7.06
CA LEU A 46 -13.73 -8.11 -6.26
C LEU A 46 -14.49 -9.37 -5.86
N GLU A 47 -14.18 -10.49 -6.52
CA GLU A 47 -14.69 -11.81 -6.18
C GLU A 47 -13.54 -12.64 -5.60
N TYR A 48 -13.72 -13.18 -4.40
CA TYR A 48 -12.71 -13.94 -3.70
C TYR A 48 -13.34 -15.05 -2.84
N VAL A 49 -12.50 -15.95 -2.34
CA VAL A 49 -12.87 -17.25 -1.72
C VAL A 49 -13.50 -18.24 -2.71
N SER A 50 -14.64 -17.90 -3.32
CA SER A 50 -15.41 -18.72 -4.29
C SER A 50 -15.44 -20.22 -3.99
N SER A 51 -15.57 -20.57 -2.70
CA SER A 51 -15.52 -21.95 -2.22
C SER A 51 -16.72 -22.76 -2.71
N ASN A 52 -16.49 -24.04 -2.97
CA ASN A 52 -17.57 -24.97 -3.27
C ASN A 52 -18.57 -25.05 -2.09
N PRO A 53 -19.89 -24.85 -2.32
CA PRO A 53 -20.89 -24.81 -1.26
C PRO A 53 -21.16 -26.14 -0.55
N THR A 54 -20.69 -27.28 -1.08
CA THR A 54 -20.92 -28.61 -0.47
C THR A 54 -19.74 -29.15 0.33
N GLY A 55 -18.57 -28.52 0.22
CA GLY A 55 -17.35 -28.94 0.91
C GLY A 55 -17.09 -28.16 2.20
N ASN A 56 -16.38 -28.77 3.15
CA ASN A 56 -15.90 -28.07 4.34
C ASN A 56 -14.82 -27.04 3.99
N LEU A 57 -14.84 -25.90 4.68
CA LEU A 57 -13.77 -24.92 4.58
C LEU A 57 -12.54 -25.39 5.37
N HIS A 58 -11.38 -25.42 4.71
CA HIS A 58 -10.07 -25.58 5.34
C HIS A 58 -9.20 -24.32 5.21
N ILE A 59 -8.03 -24.31 5.86
CA ILE A 59 -7.08 -23.18 5.94
C ILE A 59 -6.66 -22.59 4.58
N GLY A 60 -6.73 -23.37 3.51
CA GLY A 60 -6.44 -22.91 2.15
C GLY A 60 -7.42 -21.83 1.68
N HIS A 61 -8.70 -21.94 2.06
CA HIS A 61 -9.70 -20.90 1.78
C HIS A 61 -9.46 -19.65 2.64
N GLY A 62 -8.94 -19.81 3.86
CA GLY A 62 -8.57 -18.69 4.73
C GLY A 62 -7.56 -17.76 4.09
N ARG A 63 -6.60 -18.30 3.31
CA ARG A 63 -5.67 -17.49 2.51
C ARG A 63 -6.39 -16.60 1.49
N TRP A 64 -7.38 -17.15 0.81
CA TRP A 64 -8.15 -16.39 -0.18
C TRP A 64 -9.06 -15.36 0.47
N GLY A 65 -9.61 -15.66 1.64
CA GLY A 65 -10.34 -14.68 2.46
C GLY A 65 -9.47 -13.50 2.85
N ALA A 66 -8.30 -13.76 3.43
CA ALA A 66 -7.39 -12.70 3.89
C ALA A 66 -6.77 -11.85 2.76
N LEU A 67 -6.69 -12.38 1.53
CA LEU A 67 -6.14 -11.63 0.39
C LEU A 67 -7.20 -10.76 -0.30
N GLY A 68 -8.48 -11.16 -0.23
CA GLY A 68 -9.56 -10.48 -0.93
C GLY A 68 -10.41 -9.55 -0.06
N ASP A 69 -10.34 -9.65 1.27
CA ASP A 69 -10.88 -8.67 2.22
C ASP A 69 -9.99 -7.42 2.30
#